data_AF-A0A4R6LDT0-F1
#
_entry.id   AF-A0A4R6LDT0-F1
#
_cell.length_a   1.000
_cell.length_b   1.000
_cell.length_c   1.000
_cell.angle_alpha   90.00
_cell.angle_beta   90.00
_cell.angle_gamma   90.00
#
_symmetry.space_group_name_H-M   'P 1'
#
loop_
_entity.id
_entity.type
_entity.pdbx_description
1 polymer ?
#
loop_
_entity_poly.entity_id
_entity_poly.type
_entity_poly.pdbx_seq_one_letter_code
_entity_poly.pdbx_strand_id
1 'polypeptide(L)'
;MKKYIYLSAIILSLYGCESTTYESLEEEPEVIVGKVTYTANAKAIIDANCIACHASGGTLTPLETYAEVKDAMQNTNLLDRIQRQNGTPGQMPRAGRMAQDKINTILQWNTDGLLEN
;
A
#
# COMPACT_ATOMS: atom_id res chain seq x y z
N MET A 1 44.08 -26.68 47.90
CA MET A 1 44.94 -25.65 48.50
C MET A 1 44.68 -24.34 47.76
N LYS A 2 44.19 -23.31 48.48
CA LYS A 2 44.01 -21.93 48.01
C LYS A 2 45.37 -21.28 47.75
N LYS A 3 45.51 -20.46 46.69
CA LYS A 3 46.35 -19.24 46.59
C LYS A 3 45.90 -18.42 45.33
N TYR A 4 45.04 -17.42 45.51
CA TYR A 4 45.29 -15.95 45.46
C TYR A 4 44.99 -15.35 44.06
N ILE A 5 43.90 -14.58 43.92
CA ILE A 5 43.82 -13.10 44.02
C ILE A 5 44.67 -12.43 42.94
N TYR A 6 44.04 -11.71 42.00
CA TYR A 6 44.25 -10.31 41.59
C TYR A 6 43.17 -10.00 40.54
N LEU A 7 42.15 -9.20 40.90
CA LEU A 7 42.07 -7.77 40.60
C LEU A 7 42.12 -7.47 39.08
N SER A 8 40.95 -7.41 38.45
CA SER A 8 40.71 -6.40 37.42
C SER A 8 39.27 -5.92 37.57
N ALA A 9 39.14 -4.67 38.01
CA ALA A 9 37.99 -3.84 37.72
C ALA A 9 37.75 -3.84 36.21
N ILE A 10 36.48 -3.70 35.77
CA ILE A 10 36.06 -2.72 34.77
C ILE A 10 34.59 -2.97 34.34
N ILE A 11 33.78 -1.99 34.70
CA ILE A 11 32.71 -1.38 33.89
C ILE A 11 31.39 -2.15 33.76
N LEU A 12 30.49 -1.69 34.65
CA LEU A 12 29.07 -1.45 34.42
C LEU A 12 28.81 -0.89 33.01
N SER A 13 28.12 -1.65 32.18
CA SER A 13 27.27 -1.09 31.13
C SER A 13 26.22 -2.15 30.76
N LEU A 14 25.16 -2.18 31.56
CA LEU A 14 23.86 -2.62 31.08
C LEU A 14 23.46 -1.64 29.97
N TYR A 15 23.80 -1.95 28.74
CA TYR A 15 23.11 -1.36 27.60
C TYR A 15 21.70 -1.94 27.61
N GLY A 16 20.81 -1.30 28.37
CA GLY A 16 19.41 -1.28 28.03
C GLY A 16 19.30 -0.57 26.69
N CYS A 17 18.97 -1.31 25.64
CA CYS A 17 18.34 -0.70 24.48
C CYS A 17 16.95 -0.28 24.93
N GLU A 18 16.87 0.91 25.52
CA GLU A 18 15.61 1.64 25.54
C GLU A 18 15.38 2.07 24.10
N SER A 19 14.67 1.24 23.33
CA SER A 19 14.20 1.64 22.00
C SER A 19 13.06 2.62 22.22
N THR A 20 13.42 3.86 22.54
CA THR A 20 12.49 4.97 22.50
C THR A 20 12.14 5.26 21.04
N THR A 21 10.84 5.32 20.78
CA THR A 21 10.18 6.12 19.74
C THR A 21 10.52 5.78 18.28
N TYR A 22 9.66 4.96 17.69
CA TYR A 22 8.71 5.50 16.73
C TYR A 22 7.40 4.73 16.96
N GLU A 23 6.41 5.35 17.59
CA GLU A 23 5.03 4.94 17.32
C GLU A 23 4.85 5.19 15.84
N SER A 24 5.13 4.15 15.05
CA SER A 24 4.73 4.11 13.66
C SER A 24 3.23 4.38 13.71
N LEU A 25 2.82 5.54 13.20
CA LEU A 25 1.46 5.76 12.77
C LEU A 25 1.23 4.86 11.54
N GLU A 26 1.43 3.56 11.71
CA GLU A 26 0.79 2.54 10.91
C GLU A 26 -0.67 2.71 11.23
N GLU A 27 -1.33 3.53 10.42
CA GLU A 27 -2.77 3.52 10.29
C GLU A 27 -3.13 2.04 10.09
N GLU A 28 -3.66 1.41 11.13
CA GLU A 28 -4.04 0.01 11.08
C GLU A 28 -4.97 -0.13 9.87
N PRO A 29 -4.72 -1.10 8.96
CA PRO A 29 -5.47 -1.18 7.73
C PRO A 29 -6.96 -1.27 8.07
N GLU A 30 -7.74 -0.27 7.62
CA GLU A 30 -9.17 -0.23 7.90
C GLU A 30 -9.81 -1.52 7.39
N VAL A 31 -10.34 -2.32 8.32
CA VAL A 31 -11.04 -3.55 7.99
C VAL A 31 -12.40 -3.16 7.41
N ILE A 32 -12.53 -3.26 6.09
CA ILE A 32 -13.81 -3.01 5.43
C ILE A 32 -14.77 -4.15 5.78
N VAL A 33 -15.83 -3.83 6.53
CA VAL A 33 -16.89 -4.78 6.88
C VAL A 33 -17.99 -4.71 5.81
N GLY A 34 -18.13 -5.78 5.03
CA GLY A 34 -19.13 -5.88 3.97
C GLY A 34 -18.51 -5.85 2.58
N LYS A 35 -19.34 -5.55 1.57
CA LYS A 35 -18.85 -5.45 0.19
C LYS A 35 -18.13 -4.12 -0.04
N VAL A 36 -17.08 -4.17 -0.84
CA VAL A 36 -16.36 -2.99 -1.30
C VAL A 36 -17.09 -2.39 -2.49
N THR A 37 -17.24 -1.07 -2.51
CA THR A 37 -17.90 -0.34 -3.59
C THR A 37 -17.04 0.80 -4.12
N TYR A 38 -17.32 1.28 -5.32
CA TYR A 38 -16.53 2.32 -5.95
C TYR A 38 -16.60 3.62 -5.15
N THR A 39 -17.81 4.11 -4.90
CA THR A 39 -18.05 5.38 -4.22
C THR A 39 -17.48 5.39 -2.80
N ALA A 40 -17.63 4.29 -2.06
CA ALA A 40 -17.21 4.23 -0.66
C ALA A 40 -15.71 3.96 -0.48
N ASN A 41 -15.07 3.21 -1.39
CA ASN A 41 -13.73 2.67 -1.15
C ASN A 41 -12.76 2.91 -2.30
N ALA A 42 -13.09 2.45 -3.52
CA ALA A 42 -12.12 2.45 -4.60
C ALA A 42 -11.85 3.85 -5.16
N LYS A 43 -12.86 4.74 -5.19
CA LYS A 43 -12.77 6.06 -5.81
C LYS A 43 -11.64 6.89 -5.22
N ALA A 44 -11.54 6.99 -3.90
CA ALA A 44 -10.49 7.77 -3.25
C ALA A 44 -9.08 7.27 -3.61
N ILE A 45 -8.92 5.95 -3.77
CA ILE A 45 -7.65 5.35 -4.18
C ILE A 45 -7.33 5.71 -5.64
N ILE A 46 -8.31 5.58 -6.55
CA ILE A 46 -8.14 5.94 -7.97
C ILE A 46 -7.83 7.43 -8.13
N ASP A 47 -8.59 8.30 -7.45
CA ASP A 47 -8.40 9.74 -7.51
C ASP A 47 -6.98 10.15 -7.11
N ALA A 48 -6.49 9.58 -6.01
CA ALA A 48 -5.18 9.92 -5.45
C ALA A 48 -4.00 9.34 -6.24
N ASN A 49 -4.16 8.19 -6.92
CA ASN A 49 -3.03 7.42 -7.45
C ASN A 49 -3.02 7.28 -8.98
N CYS A 50 -4.11 7.58 -9.68
CA CYS A 50 -4.26 7.29 -11.10
C CYS A 50 -4.49 8.55 -11.95
N ILE A 51 -5.40 9.43 -11.54
CA ILE A 51 -5.94 10.51 -12.38
C ILE A 51 -4.86 11.49 -12.87
N ALA A 52 -3.83 11.78 -12.07
CA ALA A 52 -2.78 12.73 -12.46
C ALA A 52 -2.10 12.39 -13.81
N CYS A 53 -2.07 11.11 -14.20
CA CYS A 53 -1.62 10.68 -15.53
C CYS A 53 -2.75 10.17 -16.43
N HIS A 54 -3.89 9.79 -15.85
CA HIS A 54 -5.04 9.17 -16.52
C HIS A 54 -6.28 10.08 -16.52
N ALA A 55 -6.09 11.39 -16.62
CA ALA A 55 -7.18 12.35 -16.75
C ALA A 55 -7.81 12.30 -18.15
N SER A 56 -9.07 12.74 -18.26
CA SER A 56 -9.74 12.86 -19.56
C SER A 56 -9.03 13.84 -20.48
N GLY A 57 -9.05 13.54 -21.78
CA GLY A 57 -8.39 14.36 -22.80
C GLY A 57 -6.88 14.15 -22.90
N GLY A 58 -6.29 13.27 -22.08
CA GLY A 58 -4.92 12.80 -22.21
C GLY A 58 -4.75 11.75 -23.32
N THR A 59 -3.52 11.21 -23.42
CA THR A 59 -3.18 10.12 -24.37
C THR A 59 -3.35 8.73 -23.77
N LEU A 60 -3.49 8.63 -22.45
CA LEU A 60 -3.71 7.38 -21.74
C LEU A 60 -5.22 7.12 -21.58
N THR A 61 -5.59 5.87 -21.31
CA THR A 61 -6.97 5.50 -20.95
C THR A 61 -7.41 6.35 -19.75
N PRO A 62 -8.53 7.08 -19.84
CA PRO A 62 -9.04 7.89 -18.74
C PRO A 62 -9.53 7.00 -17.59
N LEU A 63 -9.44 7.49 -16.35
CA LEU A 63 -9.83 6.78 -15.12
C LEU A 63 -10.52 7.72 -14.12
N GLU A 64 -11.34 8.66 -14.59
CA GLU A 64 -11.94 9.70 -13.73
C GLU A 64 -13.34 9.30 -13.24
N THR A 65 -14.07 8.53 -14.05
CA THR A 65 -15.43 8.09 -13.77
C THR A 65 -15.47 6.60 -13.41
N TYR A 66 -16.51 6.19 -12.67
CA TYR A 66 -16.75 4.77 -12.37
C TYR A 66 -16.80 3.92 -13.65
N ALA A 67 -17.47 4.40 -14.70
CA ALA A 67 -17.61 3.66 -15.94
C ALA A 67 -16.25 3.42 -16.62
N GLU A 68 -15.38 4.42 -16.65
CA GLU A 68 -14.04 4.31 -17.21
C GLU A 68 -13.15 3.38 -16.39
N VAL A 69 -13.19 3.50 -15.06
CA VAL A 69 -12.41 2.62 -14.18
C VAL A 69 -12.90 1.19 -14.32
N LYS A 70 -14.22 0.96 -14.35
CA LYS A 70 -14.82 -0.36 -14.55
C LYS A 70 -14.40 -0.97 -15.90
N ASP A 71 -14.49 -0.19 -16.98
CA ASP A 71 -14.03 -0.61 -18.29
C ASP A 71 -12.55 -1.01 -18.27
N ALA A 72 -11.69 -0.19 -17.66
CA ALA A 72 -10.26 -0.48 -17.54
C ALA A 72 -9.99 -1.76 -16.74
N MET A 73 -10.75 -2.01 -15.67
CA MET A 73 -10.63 -3.23 -14.86
C MET A 73 -10.99 -4.49 -15.66
N GLN A 74 -11.97 -4.40 -16.56
CA GLN A 74 -12.50 -5.54 -17.31
C GLN A 74 -11.77 -5.78 -18.63
N ASN A 75 -11.33 -4.71 -19.29
CA ASN A 75 -10.90 -4.74 -20.69
C ASN A 75 -9.42 -4.39 -20.90
N THR A 76 -8.67 -4.17 -19.81
CA THR A 76 -7.22 -3.89 -19.89
C THR A 76 -6.43 -4.74 -18.90
N ASN A 77 -5.14 -4.46 -18.77
CA ASN A 77 -4.25 -5.11 -17.80
C ASN A 77 -4.12 -4.32 -16.48
N LEU A 78 -5.03 -3.39 -16.16
CA LEU A 78 -4.96 -2.54 -14.96
C LEU A 78 -4.68 -3.36 -13.69
N LEU A 79 -5.46 -4.43 -13.44
CA LEU A 79 -5.32 -5.29 -12.27
C LEU A 79 -3.94 -5.91 -12.13
N ASP A 80 -3.35 -6.36 -13.24
CA ASP A 80 -1.98 -6.89 -13.24
C ASP A 80 -0.98 -5.77 -12.93
N ARG A 81 -1.11 -4.62 -13.59
CA ARG A 81 -0.13 -3.52 -13.50
C ARG A 81 -0.02 -2.89 -12.12
N ILE A 82 -1.11 -2.80 -11.36
CA ILE A 82 -1.10 -2.26 -9.99
C ILE A 82 -0.45 -3.20 -8.97
N GLN A 83 -0.39 -4.51 -9.28
CA GLN A 83 0.21 -5.52 -8.41
C GLN A 83 1.72 -5.66 -8.60
N ARG A 84 2.23 -5.25 -9.76
CA ARG A 84 3.66 -5.32 -10.14
C ARG A 84 4.56 -4.63 -9.11
N GLN A 85 5.74 -5.22 -8.88
CA GLN A 85 6.73 -4.70 -7.93
C GLN A 85 7.43 -3.45 -8.46
N ASN A 86 7.94 -2.62 -7.56
CA ASN A 86 8.70 -1.41 -7.91
C ASN A 86 9.86 -1.73 -8.86
N GLY A 87 10.02 -0.90 -9.89
CA GLY A 87 11.09 -1.05 -10.89
C GLY A 87 10.82 -2.11 -11.97
N THR A 88 9.71 -2.83 -11.91
CA THR A 88 9.35 -3.77 -12.99
C THR A 88 8.74 -3.05 -14.19
N PRO A 89 9.02 -3.48 -15.44
CA PRO A 89 8.43 -2.87 -16.63
C PRO A 89 6.91 -2.85 -16.54
N GLY A 90 6.29 -1.73 -16.89
CA GLY A 90 4.84 -1.58 -16.89
C GLY A 90 4.19 -1.51 -15.51
N GLN A 91 4.94 -1.41 -14.41
CA GLN A 91 4.37 -1.12 -13.09
C GLN A 91 3.55 0.19 -13.09
N MET A 92 2.45 0.20 -12.34
CA MET A 92 1.65 1.40 -12.07
C MET A 92 1.32 1.49 -10.57
N PRO A 93 1.19 2.72 -10.01
CA PRO A 93 1.52 4.01 -10.59
C PRO A 93 3.02 4.19 -10.89
N ARG A 94 3.40 4.87 -11.97
CA ARG A 94 4.83 4.96 -12.39
C ARG A 94 5.78 5.54 -11.34
N ALA A 95 5.26 6.40 -10.46
CA ALA A 95 6.04 7.03 -9.39
C ALA A 95 6.38 6.06 -8.25
N GLY A 96 5.68 4.93 -8.15
CA GLY A 96 5.87 3.94 -7.11
C GLY A 96 4.60 3.13 -6.88
N ARG A 97 4.78 1.87 -6.51
CA ARG A 97 3.72 0.94 -6.15
C ARG A 97 2.95 1.46 -4.93
N MET A 98 1.62 1.35 -4.98
CA MET A 98 0.76 1.67 -3.85
C MET A 98 1.03 0.74 -2.65
N ALA A 99 0.59 1.18 -1.48
CA ALA A 99 0.53 0.33 -0.30
C ALA A 99 -0.39 -0.89 -0.56
N GLN A 100 -0.10 -2.01 0.10
CA GLN A 100 -0.73 -3.30 -0.22
C GLN A 100 -2.22 -3.33 0.12
N ASP A 101 -2.63 -2.68 1.19
CA ASP A 101 -4.03 -2.47 1.60
C ASP A 101 -4.85 -1.81 0.47
N LYS A 102 -4.33 -0.75 -0.14
CA LYS A 102 -5.00 -0.05 -1.26
C LYS A 102 -5.16 -0.96 -2.48
N ILE A 103 -4.14 -1.73 -2.79
CA ILE A 103 -4.19 -2.74 -3.87
C ILE A 103 -5.25 -3.80 -3.53
N ASN A 104 -5.26 -4.30 -2.30
CA ASN A 104 -6.22 -5.29 -1.85
C ASN A 104 -7.66 -4.77 -1.91
N THR A 105 -7.91 -3.50 -1.58
CA THR A 105 -9.24 -2.88 -1.72
C THR A 105 -9.71 -2.89 -3.17
N ILE A 106 -8.85 -2.55 -4.13
CA ILE A 106 -9.20 -2.59 -5.57
C ILE A 106 -9.45 -4.05 -6.03
N LEU A 107 -8.64 -5.00 -5.56
CA LEU A 107 -8.83 -6.42 -5.88
C LEU A 107 -10.12 -6.98 -5.29
N GLN A 108 -10.46 -6.60 -4.05
CA GLN A 108 -11.69 -7.01 -3.41
C GLN A 108 -12.90 -6.40 -4.11
N TRP A 109 -12.84 -5.12 -4.48
CA TRP A 109 -13.88 -4.46 -5.28
C TRP A 109 -14.14 -5.19 -6.61
N ASN A 110 -13.09 -5.67 -7.26
CA ASN A 110 -13.21 -6.51 -8.46
C ASN A 110 -13.93 -7.82 -8.17
N THR A 111 -13.54 -8.53 -7.11
CA THR A 111 -14.18 -9.78 -6.67
C THR A 111 -15.63 -9.58 -6.26
N ASP A 112 -15.98 -8.46 -5.65
CA ASP A 112 -17.33 -8.12 -5.20
C ASP A 112 -18.29 -7.75 -6.34
N GLY A 113 -17.76 -7.66 -7.58
CA GLY A 113 -18.55 -7.45 -8.80
C GLY A 113 -18.50 -6.04 -9.34
N LEU A 114 -17.48 -5.24 -8.99
CA LEU A 114 -17.30 -3.85 -9.44
C LEU A 114 -18.54 -3.01 -9.13
N LEU A 115 -19.02 -3.07 -7.90
CA LEU A 115 -20.22 -2.35 -7.44
C LEU A 115 -19.96 -0.85 -7.40
N GLU A 116 -20.91 -0.05 -7.88
CA GLU A 116 -20.76 1.41 -7.84
C GLU A 116 -21.00 1.96 -6.43
N ASN A 117 -22.09 1.54 -5.78
CA ASN A 117 -22.55 2.03 -4.48
C ASN A 117 -22.82 0.90 -3.49
#